data_AF-A0AAX4HN97-F1
#
_entry.id   AF-A0AAX4HN97-F1
#
_cell.length_a   1.000
_cell.length_b   1.000
_cell.length_c   1.000
_cell.angle_alpha   90.00
_cell.angle_beta   90.00
_cell.angle_gamma   90.00
#
_symmetry.space_group_name_H-M   'P 1'
#
loop_
_entity.id
_entity.type
_entity.pdbx_description
1 polymer ?
#
loop_
_entity_poly.entity_id
_entity_poly.type
_entity_poly.pdbx_seq_one_letter_code
_entity_poly.pdbx_strand_id
1 'polypeptide(L)'
;MKLLAALTLAVSMAPAFANVEFGGVTFHSSVEQKQIDILKNDLRYVYQNPVLKVDNDFLAATKMQAVDGKNMHNWLLNRVRYIVGQSYELKEENIEISIRRALFFKFPETPMPEGFELLSRVNDEGEDDGGVKTVMTNIGGALYLVGKKAKVPFGLKLDNETVYVTSARTGVLQVGEGLFLKRFMINKDNEKASSNSISRLGTLFHEARHSDGNGKSTGFLHKVCPDGHPYGGYAACEIVGNGSYTIGGLAERQLLQNCTDCSQTELSGLAVKVLDSFDRVIDLAAAQKRAVMLAQVEQYKSLIQTYENIITILPERRADYQREINALKEMVAQLEKEIANLSYSPSKKPADFDATPEGKFSEMTVKQSSKLMEKSLK
;
A
#
# COMPACT_ATOMS: atom_id res chain seq x y z
N MET A 1 -22.58 -3.60 -67.77
CA MET A 1 -22.28 -4.16 -66.43
C MET A 1 -21.49 -3.14 -65.63
N LYS A 2 -22.13 -2.45 -64.67
CA LYS A 2 -21.44 -1.62 -63.67
C LYS A 2 -21.85 -2.17 -62.30
N LEU A 3 -20.93 -2.85 -61.63
CA LEU A 3 -21.09 -3.31 -60.25
C LEU A 3 -21.09 -2.08 -59.33
N LEU A 4 -22.22 -1.77 -58.71
CA LEU A 4 -22.27 -0.90 -57.55
C LEU A 4 -21.86 -1.74 -56.33
N ALA A 5 -20.65 -1.53 -55.81
CA ALA A 5 -20.24 -2.06 -54.52
C ALA A 5 -20.89 -1.19 -53.42
N ALA A 6 -21.86 -1.76 -52.71
CA ALA A 6 -22.42 -1.17 -51.51
C ALA A 6 -21.39 -1.25 -50.38
N LEU A 7 -20.74 -0.12 -50.11
CA LEU A 7 -19.87 0.05 -48.95
C LEU A 7 -20.75 0.22 -47.70
N THR A 8 -21.16 -0.89 -47.08
CA THR A 8 -21.74 -0.86 -45.74
C THR A 8 -20.64 -0.45 -44.76
N LEU A 9 -20.61 0.84 -44.44
CA LEU A 9 -19.88 1.38 -43.30
C LEU A 9 -20.51 0.78 -42.04
N ALA A 10 -19.97 -0.35 -41.58
CA ALA A 10 -20.25 -0.86 -40.26
C ALA A 10 -19.61 0.11 -39.26
N VAL A 11 -20.34 1.17 -38.91
CA VAL A 11 -20.03 1.99 -37.74
C VAL A 11 -20.17 1.05 -36.56
N SER A 12 -19.08 0.42 -36.14
CA SER A 12 -19.01 -0.26 -34.87
C SER A 12 -19.18 0.83 -33.82
N MET A 13 -20.43 1.06 -33.42
CA MET A 13 -20.72 1.79 -32.21
C MET A 13 -20.12 0.95 -31.09
N ALA A 14 -18.86 1.24 -30.76
CA ALA A 14 -18.28 0.78 -29.53
C ALA A 14 -19.28 1.19 -28.45
N PRO A 15 -19.84 0.23 -27.70
CA PRO A 15 -20.80 0.56 -26.66
C PRO A 15 -20.14 1.61 -25.79
N ALA A 16 -20.78 2.76 -25.63
CA ALA A 16 -20.36 3.74 -24.66
C ALA A 16 -20.38 3.01 -23.30
N PHE A 17 -19.22 2.60 -22.82
CA PHE A 17 -19.09 1.90 -21.56
C PHE A 17 -19.44 2.90 -20.47
N ALA A 18 -20.69 2.88 -20.02
CA ALA A 18 -21.12 3.67 -18.89
C ALA A 18 -20.30 3.25 -17.67
N ASN A 19 -19.84 4.22 -16.88
CA ASN A 19 -19.12 3.99 -15.63
C ASN A 19 -19.84 2.92 -14.82
N VAL A 20 -19.10 1.88 -14.44
CA VAL A 20 -19.67 0.77 -13.67
C VAL A 20 -19.58 1.15 -12.20
N GLU A 21 -20.72 1.28 -11.52
CA GLU A 21 -20.76 1.55 -10.08
C GLU A 21 -21.12 0.27 -9.30
N PHE A 22 -20.42 0.00 -8.19
CA PHE A 22 -20.77 -1.07 -7.26
C PHE A 22 -20.50 -0.66 -5.82
N GLY A 23 -21.53 -0.69 -4.97
CA GLY A 23 -21.41 -0.28 -3.57
C GLY A 23 -20.97 1.17 -3.39
N GLY A 24 -21.23 2.05 -4.37
CA GLY A 24 -20.79 3.44 -4.36
C GLY A 24 -19.35 3.67 -4.84
N VAL A 25 -18.63 2.63 -5.23
CA VAL A 25 -17.32 2.74 -5.90
C VAL A 25 -17.53 2.77 -7.40
N THR A 26 -16.97 3.77 -8.07
CA THR A 26 -16.99 3.94 -9.52
C THR A 26 -15.73 3.33 -10.13
N PHE A 27 -15.90 2.40 -11.07
CA PHE A 27 -14.82 1.83 -11.86
C PHE A 27 -14.73 2.57 -13.19
N HIS A 28 -13.58 3.16 -13.46
CA HIS A 28 -13.29 3.82 -14.74
C HIS A 28 -13.17 2.79 -15.87
N SER A 29 -13.45 3.21 -17.11
CA SER A 29 -13.38 2.34 -18.30
C SER A 29 -12.01 1.69 -18.57
N SER A 30 -10.94 2.20 -17.95
CA SER A 30 -9.59 1.61 -18.02
C SER A 30 -9.41 0.34 -17.20
N VAL A 31 -10.32 0.01 -16.27
CA VAL A 31 -10.27 -1.24 -15.50
C VAL A 31 -10.83 -2.38 -16.36
N GLU A 32 -10.09 -3.47 -16.54
CA GLU A 32 -10.58 -4.62 -17.29
C GLU A 32 -11.83 -5.22 -16.64
N GLN A 33 -12.83 -5.60 -17.45
CA GLN A 33 -14.10 -6.14 -16.92
C GLN A 33 -13.91 -7.33 -15.98
N LYS A 34 -12.96 -8.21 -16.27
CA LYS A 34 -12.62 -9.35 -15.40
C LYS A 34 -12.14 -8.88 -14.02
N GLN A 35 -11.30 -7.85 -13.97
CA GLN A 35 -10.82 -7.25 -12.72
C GLN A 35 -11.96 -6.56 -11.96
N ILE A 36 -12.85 -5.84 -12.67
CA ILE A 36 -14.07 -5.26 -12.08
C ILE A 36 -14.90 -6.36 -11.40
N ASP A 37 -15.14 -7.48 -12.06
CA ASP A 37 -15.96 -8.57 -11.52
C ASP A 37 -15.34 -9.20 -10.26
N ILE A 38 -14.00 -9.26 -10.20
CA ILE A 38 -13.27 -9.74 -9.02
C ILE A 38 -13.35 -8.70 -7.89
N LEU A 39 -13.11 -7.42 -8.16
CA LEU A 39 -13.20 -6.36 -7.15
C LEU A 39 -14.62 -6.21 -6.59
N LYS A 40 -15.66 -6.37 -7.43
CA LYS A 40 -17.05 -6.47 -6.97
C LYS A 40 -17.26 -7.65 -6.03
N ASN A 41 -16.62 -8.78 -6.30
CA ASN A 41 -16.66 -9.93 -5.39
C ASN A 41 -15.97 -9.62 -4.06
N ASP A 42 -14.83 -8.94 -4.07
CA ASP A 42 -14.12 -8.53 -2.86
C ASP A 42 -14.97 -7.55 -2.02
N LEU A 43 -15.59 -6.56 -2.67
CA LEU A 43 -16.50 -5.62 -2.00
C LEU A 43 -17.77 -6.30 -1.44
N ARG A 44 -18.28 -7.32 -2.13
CA ARG A 44 -19.37 -8.16 -1.61
C ARG A 44 -18.88 -8.97 -0.41
N TYR A 45 -17.69 -9.55 -0.48
CA TYR A 45 -17.09 -10.35 0.58
C TYR A 45 -16.98 -9.56 1.87
N VAL A 46 -16.38 -8.36 1.84
CA VAL A 46 -16.25 -7.52 3.04
C VAL A 46 -17.61 -7.11 3.61
N TYR A 47 -18.62 -6.89 2.76
CA TYR A 47 -19.94 -6.46 3.22
C TYR A 47 -20.78 -7.58 3.82
N GLN A 48 -20.71 -8.79 3.25
CA GLN A 48 -21.59 -9.91 3.59
C GLN A 48 -20.97 -10.90 4.58
N ASN A 49 -19.64 -10.99 4.67
CA ASN A 49 -19.01 -11.99 5.53
C ASN A 49 -19.27 -11.66 7.01
N PRO A 50 -19.86 -12.57 7.80
CA PRO A 50 -20.04 -12.36 9.22
C PRO A 50 -18.71 -12.13 9.95
N VAL A 51 -18.70 -11.18 10.87
CA VAL A 51 -17.61 -11.00 11.82
C VAL A 51 -17.92 -11.82 13.08
N LEU A 52 -17.26 -12.96 13.20
CA LEU A 52 -17.32 -13.88 14.34
C LEU A 52 -16.42 -13.42 15.50
N LYS A 53 -15.26 -12.85 15.17
CA LYS A 53 -14.29 -12.33 16.13
C LYS A 53 -13.84 -10.93 15.74
N VAL A 54 -13.81 -10.03 16.73
CA VAL A 54 -13.33 -8.66 16.57
C VAL A 54 -11.88 -8.56 17.04
N ASP A 55 -11.04 -8.03 16.18
CA ASP A 55 -9.68 -7.60 16.46
C ASP A 55 -9.72 -6.18 17.06
N ASN A 56 -9.40 -6.07 18.35
CA ASN A 56 -9.42 -4.80 19.06
C ASN A 56 -8.38 -3.80 18.52
N ASP A 57 -7.26 -4.28 17.98
CA ASP A 57 -6.26 -3.40 17.38
C ASP A 57 -6.80 -2.81 16.08
N PHE A 58 -7.50 -3.61 15.27
CA PHE A 58 -8.14 -3.11 14.05
C PHE A 58 -9.23 -2.08 14.36
N LEU A 59 -10.09 -2.35 15.35
CA LEU A 59 -11.10 -1.40 15.81
C LEU A 59 -10.47 -0.08 16.30
N ALA A 60 -9.44 -0.18 17.14
CA ALA A 60 -8.73 0.98 17.66
C ALA A 60 -8.03 1.78 16.55
N ALA A 61 -7.37 1.10 15.62
CA ALA A 61 -6.62 1.72 14.55
C ALA A 61 -7.53 2.44 13.53
N THR A 62 -8.70 1.86 13.24
CA THR A 62 -9.64 2.40 12.25
C THR A 62 -10.65 3.39 12.83
N LYS A 63 -10.84 3.39 14.16
CA LYS A 63 -11.86 4.17 14.87
C LYS A 63 -13.28 3.92 14.34
N MET A 64 -13.56 2.73 13.81
CA MET A 64 -14.92 2.36 13.43
C MET A 64 -15.81 2.27 14.68
N GLN A 65 -17.12 2.42 14.51
CA GLN A 65 -18.08 2.24 15.62
C GLN A 65 -18.27 0.76 15.96
N ALA A 66 -18.19 -0.10 14.96
CA ALA A 66 -18.22 -1.55 15.08
C ALA A 66 -17.37 -2.18 13.97
N VAL A 67 -16.86 -3.39 14.21
CA VAL A 67 -16.21 -4.20 13.17
C VAL A 67 -17.23 -5.20 12.65
N ASP A 68 -18.00 -4.78 11.64
CA ASP A 68 -18.92 -5.62 10.88
C ASP A 68 -18.83 -5.23 9.40
N GLY A 69 -19.43 -6.05 8.51
CA GLY A 69 -19.31 -5.82 7.08
C GLY A 69 -19.87 -4.47 6.59
N LYS A 70 -20.89 -3.93 7.26
CA LYS A 70 -21.49 -2.62 6.90
C LYS A 70 -20.54 -1.47 7.26
N ASN A 71 -19.95 -1.53 8.45
CA ASN A 71 -18.99 -0.54 8.93
C ASN A 71 -17.66 -0.61 8.16
N MET A 72 -17.16 -1.82 7.88
CA MET A 72 -15.95 -2.01 7.08
C MET A 72 -16.11 -1.49 5.65
N HIS A 73 -17.23 -1.81 4.99
CA HIS A 73 -17.54 -1.26 3.68
C HIS A 73 -17.70 0.27 3.71
N ASN A 74 -18.38 0.82 4.72
CA ASN A 74 -18.51 2.27 4.89
C ASN A 74 -17.14 2.95 5.05
N TRP A 75 -16.26 2.36 5.85
CA TRP A 75 -14.92 2.86 6.08
C TRP A 75 -14.11 2.92 4.78
N LEU A 76 -14.15 1.85 3.98
CA LEU A 76 -13.52 1.81 2.65
C LEU A 76 -14.11 2.85 1.72
N LEU A 77 -15.44 2.90 1.60
CA LEU A 77 -16.13 3.80 0.68
C LEU A 77 -15.86 5.28 0.99
N ASN A 78 -15.68 5.64 2.26
CA ASN A 78 -15.30 7.01 2.65
C ASN A 78 -13.86 7.40 2.28
N ARG A 79 -13.06 6.45 1.78
CA ARG A 79 -11.65 6.62 1.41
C ARG A 79 -11.36 6.22 -0.04
N VAL A 80 -12.21 5.39 -0.64
CA VAL A 80 -12.08 4.88 -2.00
C VAL A 80 -13.40 5.12 -2.72
N ARG A 81 -13.36 6.03 -3.70
CA ARG A 81 -14.52 6.43 -4.51
C ARG A 81 -14.37 5.98 -5.95
N TYR A 82 -13.13 6.02 -6.46
CA TYR A 82 -12.83 5.73 -7.84
C TYR A 82 -11.70 4.72 -7.93
N ILE A 83 -11.83 3.76 -8.85
CA ILE A 83 -10.77 2.82 -9.19
C ILE A 83 -10.52 2.95 -10.69
N VAL A 84 -9.28 3.25 -11.05
CA VAL A 84 -8.78 3.27 -12.43
C VAL A 84 -7.88 2.08 -12.70
N GLY A 85 -7.84 1.61 -13.94
CA GLY A 85 -7.01 0.49 -14.34
C GLY A 85 -5.53 0.86 -14.48
N GLN A 86 -4.70 -0.17 -14.62
CA GLN A 86 -3.25 -0.02 -14.83
C GLN A 86 -2.92 0.84 -16.06
N SER A 87 -3.76 0.79 -17.10
CA SER A 87 -3.59 1.57 -18.34
C SER A 87 -3.98 3.04 -18.22
N TYR A 88 -4.48 3.50 -17.06
CA TYR A 88 -4.80 4.91 -16.86
C TYR A 88 -3.52 5.72 -16.67
N GLU A 89 -3.20 6.58 -17.63
CA GLU A 89 -1.99 7.39 -17.60
C GLU A 89 -2.26 8.78 -16.99
N LEU A 90 -1.40 9.21 -16.06
CA LEU A 90 -1.42 10.54 -15.46
C LEU A 90 -0.74 11.57 -16.37
N LYS A 91 -1.30 11.77 -17.57
CA LYS A 91 -0.83 12.74 -18.58
C LYS A 91 -1.72 13.98 -18.67
N GLU A 92 -1.26 15.01 -19.38
CA GLU A 92 -1.97 16.28 -19.54
C GLU A 92 -3.40 16.12 -20.09
N GLU A 93 -3.63 15.15 -20.98
CA GLU A 93 -4.96 14.86 -21.50
C GLU A 93 -5.95 14.39 -20.43
N ASN A 94 -5.47 13.70 -19.39
CA ASN A 94 -6.28 13.12 -18.31
C ASN A 94 -6.26 13.95 -17.02
N ILE A 95 -5.47 15.04 -17.00
CA ILE A 95 -5.32 15.93 -15.85
C ILE A 95 -5.84 17.31 -16.22
N GLU A 96 -6.73 17.85 -15.40
CA GLU A 96 -7.26 19.21 -15.56
C GLU A 96 -6.78 20.11 -14.42
N ILE A 97 -6.08 21.19 -14.75
CA ILE A 97 -5.70 22.22 -13.78
C ILE A 97 -6.73 23.35 -13.81
N SER A 98 -7.55 23.48 -12.77
CA SER A 98 -8.59 24.51 -12.73
C SER A 98 -8.12 25.78 -12.02
N ILE A 99 -7.60 26.74 -12.79
CA ILE A 99 -7.22 28.07 -12.31
C ILE A 99 -8.40 28.77 -11.63
N ARG A 100 -9.61 28.66 -12.21
CA ARG A 100 -10.83 29.24 -11.62
C ARG A 100 -11.10 28.66 -10.24
N ARG A 101 -10.95 27.35 -10.03
CA ARG A 101 -11.12 26.75 -8.70
C ARG A 101 -10.00 27.16 -7.74
N ALA A 102 -8.77 27.33 -8.22
CA ALA A 102 -7.65 27.81 -7.41
C ALA A 102 -7.92 29.17 -6.76
N LEU A 103 -8.75 30.03 -7.40
CA LEU A 103 -9.15 31.31 -6.81
C LEU A 103 -10.05 31.17 -5.56
N PHE A 104 -10.82 30.08 -5.46
CA PHE A 104 -11.81 29.88 -4.40
C PHE A 104 -11.45 28.75 -3.43
N PHE A 105 -10.54 27.86 -3.83
CA PHE A 105 -10.09 26.74 -3.04
C PHE A 105 -8.77 27.06 -2.35
N LYS A 106 -8.74 26.96 -1.03
CA LYS A 106 -7.53 27.10 -0.22
C LYS A 106 -7.21 25.76 0.43
N PHE A 107 -6.02 25.24 0.16
CA PHE A 107 -5.48 24.10 0.89
C PHE A 107 -5.21 24.50 2.36
N PRO A 108 -5.30 23.56 3.31
CA PRO A 108 -4.84 23.80 4.68
C PRO A 108 -3.36 24.19 4.75
N GLU A 109 -3.02 25.07 5.69
CA GLU A 109 -1.65 25.57 5.91
C GLU A 109 -0.74 24.61 6.71
N THR A 110 -1.27 23.45 7.05
CA THR A 110 -0.54 22.36 7.70
C THR A 110 0.67 21.94 6.85
N PRO A 111 1.79 21.52 7.48
CA PRO A 111 3.03 21.23 6.77
C PRO A 111 2.86 20.08 5.76
N MET A 112 3.76 20.00 4.78
CA MET A 112 3.85 18.83 3.91
C MET A 112 4.46 17.64 4.68
N PRO A 113 4.12 16.39 4.33
CA PRO A 113 4.81 15.21 4.82
C PRO A 113 6.31 15.26 4.51
N GLU A 114 7.11 14.81 5.47
CA GLU A 114 8.56 14.71 5.27
C GLU A 114 8.90 13.70 4.18
N GLY A 115 9.82 14.04 3.28
CA GLY A 115 10.27 13.16 2.21
C GLY A 115 9.38 13.16 0.95
N PHE A 116 8.32 13.97 0.89
CA PHE A 116 7.48 14.10 -0.30
C PHE A 116 8.29 14.45 -1.57
N GLU A 117 9.32 15.30 -1.44
CA GLU A 117 10.21 15.68 -2.55
C GLU A 117 11.08 14.54 -3.10
N LEU A 118 11.29 13.48 -2.31
CA LEU A 118 12.10 12.34 -2.72
C LEU A 118 11.29 11.33 -3.54
N LEU A 119 9.98 11.25 -3.31
CA LEU A 119 9.10 10.30 -4.01
C LEU A 119 8.95 10.61 -5.50
N SER A 120 9.14 11.86 -5.90
CA SER A 120 9.08 12.24 -7.32
C SER A 120 10.30 11.80 -8.13
N ARG A 121 11.35 11.24 -7.50
CA ARG A 121 12.60 10.85 -8.17
C ARG A 121 12.74 9.34 -8.42
N VAL A 122 11.87 8.51 -7.85
CA VAL A 122 12.05 7.05 -7.84
C VAL A 122 11.50 6.38 -9.13
N ASN A 123 10.77 7.11 -9.99
CA ASN A 123 10.04 6.50 -11.10
C ASN A 123 10.72 6.60 -12.50
N ASP A 124 11.91 7.18 -12.62
CA ASP A 124 12.45 7.56 -13.95
C ASP A 124 13.63 6.72 -14.47
N GLU A 125 14.17 5.75 -13.72
CA GLU A 125 15.33 4.97 -14.18
C GLU A 125 14.98 3.47 -14.28
N GLY A 126 14.49 3.10 -15.46
CA GLY A 126 14.03 1.77 -15.87
C GLY A 126 15.12 0.71 -16.02
N GLU A 127 15.64 0.21 -14.91
CA GLU A 127 16.24 -1.12 -14.86
C GLU A 127 15.20 -2.14 -14.39
N ASP A 128 15.15 -3.30 -15.05
CA ASP A 128 14.29 -4.45 -14.73
C ASP A 128 14.45 -4.79 -13.23
N ASP A 129 13.50 -4.33 -12.43
CA ASP A 129 13.59 -3.99 -11.03
C ASP A 129 13.48 -5.21 -10.10
N GLY A 130 14.17 -6.29 -10.46
CA GLY A 130 14.30 -7.50 -9.65
C GLY A 130 12.97 -8.21 -9.38
N GLY A 131 11.92 -7.89 -10.15
CA GLY A 131 10.59 -8.47 -10.00
C GLY A 131 9.67 -7.77 -9.00
N VAL A 132 10.01 -6.59 -8.49
CA VAL A 132 9.07 -5.74 -7.72
C VAL A 132 7.94 -5.28 -8.64
N LYS A 133 6.70 -5.34 -8.15
CA LYS A 133 5.52 -4.94 -8.92
C LYS A 133 4.58 -4.15 -8.03
N THR A 134 4.14 -2.98 -8.51
CA THR A 134 3.08 -2.20 -7.88
C THR A 134 1.80 -3.04 -7.82
N VAL A 135 1.24 -3.19 -6.63
CA VAL A 135 -0.02 -3.91 -6.41
C VAL A 135 -1.19 -2.95 -6.65
N MET A 136 -1.17 -1.80 -5.99
CA MET A 136 -2.16 -0.74 -6.16
C MET A 136 -1.54 0.57 -5.68
N THR A 137 -2.07 1.72 -6.09
CA THR A 137 -1.57 3.04 -5.66
C THR A 137 -2.72 4.02 -5.47
N ASN A 138 -2.73 4.75 -4.35
CA ASN A 138 -3.62 5.89 -4.14
C ASN A 138 -3.12 7.17 -4.87
N ILE A 139 -3.42 7.24 -6.17
CA ILE A 139 -3.07 8.41 -7.00
C ILE A 139 -3.79 9.68 -6.54
N GLY A 140 -4.96 9.56 -5.90
CA GLY A 140 -5.68 10.70 -5.31
C GLY A 140 -4.89 11.37 -4.18
N GLY A 141 -4.31 10.59 -3.27
CA GLY A 141 -3.45 11.10 -2.20
C GLY A 141 -2.20 11.80 -2.74
N ALA A 142 -1.55 11.21 -3.74
CA ALA A 142 -0.39 11.81 -4.40
C ALA A 142 -0.73 13.14 -5.09
N LEU A 143 -1.80 13.19 -5.90
CA LEU A 143 -2.25 14.40 -6.58
C LEU A 143 -2.70 15.49 -5.62
N TYR A 144 -3.31 15.12 -4.50
CA TYR A 144 -3.67 16.07 -3.45
C TYR A 144 -2.42 16.79 -2.91
N LEU A 145 -1.34 16.05 -2.64
CA LEU A 145 -0.08 16.61 -2.15
C LEU A 145 0.62 17.49 -3.19
N VAL A 146 0.64 17.05 -4.46
CA VAL A 146 1.15 17.87 -5.57
C VAL A 146 0.34 19.18 -5.69
N GLY A 147 -1.00 19.07 -5.63
CA GLY A 147 -1.91 20.21 -5.63
C GLY A 147 -1.70 21.17 -4.47
N LYS A 148 -1.51 20.63 -3.26
CA LYS A 148 -1.22 21.41 -2.05
C LYS A 148 0.09 22.19 -2.20
N LYS A 149 1.15 21.55 -2.69
CA LYS A 149 2.45 22.20 -2.96
C LYS A 149 2.32 23.31 -4.02
N ALA A 150 1.59 23.04 -5.10
CA ALA A 150 1.36 24.00 -6.18
C ALA A 150 0.31 25.08 -5.84
N LYS A 151 -0.43 24.90 -4.74
CA LYS A 151 -1.62 25.69 -4.35
C LYS A 151 -2.72 25.71 -5.41
N VAL A 152 -2.86 24.63 -6.16
CA VAL A 152 -3.88 24.49 -7.22
C VAL A 152 -4.51 23.10 -7.15
N PRO A 153 -5.86 22.98 -7.12
CA PRO A 153 -6.52 21.69 -7.15
C PRO A 153 -6.39 21.05 -8.54
N PHE A 154 -5.91 19.82 -8.58
CA PHE A 154 -5.86 18.99 -9.79
C PHE A 154 -7.18 18.24 -9.97
N GLY A 155 -7.64 18.13 -11.21
CA GLY A 155 -8.77 17.30 -11.61
C GLY A 155 -8.31 16.10 -12.42
N LEU A 156 -8.95 14.96 -12.22
CA LEU A 156 -8.78 13.78 -13.05
C LEU A 156 -9.99 13.63 -13.97
N LYS A 157 -9.76 13.48 -15.27
CA LYS A 157 -10.82 13.19 -16.24
C LYS A 157 -11.10 11.70 -16.20
N LEU A 158 -12.19 11.32 -15.55
CA LEU A 158 -12.65 9.94 -15.44
C LEU A 158 -13.86 9.79 -16.34
N ASP A 159 -13.66 9.19 -17.51
CA ASP A 159 -14.68 9.05 -18.55
C ASP A 159 -15.32 10.41 -18.92
N ASN A 160 -16.57 10.65 -18.53
CA ASN A 160 -17.32 11.87 -18.87
C ASN A 160 -17.33 12.92 -17.75
N GLU A 161 -16.56 12.74 -16.67
CA GLU A 161 -16.52 13.66 -15.53
C GLU A 161 -15.09 14.07 -15.16
N THR A 162 -14.94 15.32 -14.68
CA THR A 162 -13.70 15.77 -14.04
C THR A 162 -13.87 15.69 -12.51
N VAL A 163 -13.10 14.82 -11.88
CA VAL A 163 -13.05 14.66 -10.42
C VAL A 163 -11.90 15.49 -9.85
N TYR A 164 -12.23 16.58 -9.17
CA TYR A 164 -11.23 17.44 -8.52
C TYR A 164 -10.78 16.89 -7.18
N VAL A 165 -9.46 16.74 -7.03
CA VAL A 165 -8.79 16.24 -5.84
C VAL A 165 -8.61 17.38 -4.83
N THR A 166 -9.64 17.60 -4.01
CA THR A 166 -9.64 18.65 -2.95
C THR A 166 -9.31 18.10 -1.56
N SER A 167 -9.11 16.80 -1.46
CA SER A 167 -8.70 16.06 -0.26
C SER A 167 -8.07 14.74 -0.71
N ALA A 168 -7.18 14.16 0.09
CA ALA A 168 -6.72 12.79 -0.11
C ALA A 168 -7.90 11.78 -0.10
N ARG A 169 -9.01 12.11 0.61
CA ARG A 169 -10.28 11.36 0.60
C ARG A 169 -11.13 11.49 -0.66
N THR A 170 -10.65 12.19 -1.68
CA THR A 170 -11.21 12.03 -3.03
C THR A 170 -11.13 10.57 -3.46
N GLY A 171 -10.11 9.84 -2.99
CA GLY A 171 -10.11 8.38 -2.98
C GLY A 171 -10.04 7.76 -4.36
N VAL A 172 -9.03 8.13 -5.13
CA VAL A 172 -8.77 7.58 -6.46
C VAL A 172 -7.62 6.59 -6.36
N LEU A 173 -7.93 5.32 -6.56
CA LEU A 173 -6.93 4.24 -6.58
C LEU A 173 -6.66 3.79 -8.00
N GLN A 174 -5.42 3.44 -8.29
CA GLN A 174 -5.00 2.81 -9.54
C GLN A 174 -4.61 1.36 -9.27
N VAL A 175 -5.22 0.44 -10.01
CA VAL A 175 -4.82 -0.98 -10.00
C VAL A 175 -3.42 -1.10 -10.60
N GLY A 176 -2.50 -1.74 -9.88
CA GLY A 176 -1.20 -2.14 -10.39
C GLY A 176 -1.21 -3.59 -10.89
N GLU A 177 -0.19 -3.94 -11.67
CA GLU A 177 -0.01 -5.29 -12.22
C GLU A 177 -0.06 -6.36 -11.11
N GLY A 178 0.57 -6.07 -9.96
CA GLY A 178 0.74 -6.99 -8.85
C GLY A 178 -0.55 -7.52 -8.22
N LEU A 179 -1.66 -6.78 -8.28
CA LEU A 179 -2.93 -7.17 -7.62
C LEU A 179 -3.53 -8.46 -8.19
N PHE A 180 -3.30 -8.71 -9.48
CA PHE A 180 -3.86 -9.86 -10.20
C PHE A 180 -2.81 -10.80 -10.78
N LEU A 181 -1.52 -10.63 -10.43
CA LEU A 181 -0.48 -11.57 -10.82
C LEU A 181 -0.64 -12.92 -10.08
N LYS A 182 -0.79 -14.01 -10.84
CA LYS A 182 -0.96 -15.37 -10.30
C LYS A 182 0.10 -15.78 -9.28
N ARG A 183 1.35 -15.32 -9.44
CA ARG A 183 2.44 -15.65 -8.50
C ARG A 183 2.26 -15.02 -7.11
N PHE A 184 1.44 -13.97 -6.99
CA PHE A 184 1.15 -13.28 -5.74
C PHE A 184 -0.21 -13.67 -5.13
N MET A 185 -1.02 -14.46 -5.86
CA MET A 185 -2.26 -15.03 -5.34
C MET A 185 -1.96 -16.15 -4.35
N ILE A 186 -2.74 -16.20 -3.27
CA ILE A 186 -2.70 -17.27 -2.27
C ILE A 186 -3.25 -18.56 -2.87
N ASN A 187 -4.39 -18.46 -3.58
CA ASN A 187 -4.98 -19.56 -4.33
C ASN A 187 -4.79 -19.34 -5.84
N LYS A 188 -3.89 -20.10 -6.47
CA LYS A 188 -3.52 -19.91 -7.88
C LYS A 188 -4.57 -20.42 -8.86
N ASP A 189 -5.44 -21.32 -8.41
CA ASP A 189 -6.40 -22.02 -9.24
C ASP A 189 -7.77 -21.31 -9.26
N ASN A 190 -8.06 -20.50 -8.24
CA ASN A 190 -9.30 -19.75 -8.13
C ASN A 190 -9.06 -18.28 -7.71
N GLU A 191 -9.07 -17.37 -8.69
CA GLU A 191 -8.87 -15.92 -8.47
C GLU A 191 -9.93 -15.30 -7.52
N LYS A 192 -11.12 -15.92 -7.43
CA LYS A 192 -12.24 -15.50 -6.58
C LYS A 192 -12.28 -16.23 -5.23
N ALA A 193 -11.27 -17.04 -4.89
CA ALA A 193 -11.19 -17.67 -3.57
C ALA A 193 -11.26 -16.62 -2.46
N SER A 194 -11.85 -17.00 -1.31
CA SER A 194 -11.93 -16.13 -0.13
C SER A 194 -10.55 -15.66 0.31
N SER A 195 -9.54 -16.54 0.24
CA SER A 195 -8.14 -16.19 0.54
C SER A 195 -7.59 -15.06 -0.34
N ASN A 196 -7.83 -15.12 -1.64
CA ASN A 196 -7.44 -14.05 -2.55
C ASN A 196 -8.24 -12.75 -2.32
N SER A 197 -9.52 -12.86 -1.98
CA SER A 197 -10.36 -11.71 -1.65
C SER A 197 -9.85 -11.00 -0.39
N ILE A 198 -9.48 -11.76 0.64
CA ILE A 198 -8.90 -11.25 1.89
C ILE A 198 -7.59 -10.49 1.62
N SER A 199 -6.68 -11.08 0.85
CA SER A 199 -5.39 -10.45 0.48
C SER A 199 -5.59 -9.13 -0.28
N ARG A 200 -6.47 -9.11 -1.30
CA ARG A 200 -6.79 -7.88 -2.05
C ARG A 200 -7.51 -6.84 -1.20
N LEU A 201 -8.38 -7.27 -0.28
CA LEU A 201 -9.00 -6.36 0.68
C LEU A 201 -7.96 -5.75 1.64
N GLY A 202 -6.98 -6.53 2.11
CA GLY A 202 -5.83 -6.00 2.85
C GLY A 202 -5.14 -4.86 2.09
N THR A 203 -4.87 -5.05 0.79
CA THR A 203 -4.35 -3.98 -0.09
C THR A 203 -5.32 -2.80 -0.22
N LEU A 204 -6.63 -3.03 -0.38
CA LEU A 204 -7.60 -1.93 -0.47
C LEU A 204 -7.66 -1.10 0.84
N PHE A 205 -7.59 -1.75 2.01
CA PHE A 205 -7.54 -1.07 3.30
C PHE A 205 -6.24 -0.27 3.47
N HIS A 206 -5.11 -0.84 3.01
CA HIS A 206 -3.83 -0.15 2.92
C HIS A 206 -3.94 1.10 2.04
N GLU A 207 -4.40 0.97 0.80
CA GLU A 207 -4.52 2.11 -0.11
C GLU A 207 -5.53 3.15 0.35
N ALA A 208 -6.64 2.70 0.94
CA ALA A 208 -7.62 3.58 1.57
C ALA A 208 -7.01 4.40 2.71
N ARG A 209 -6.01 3.86 3.43
CA ARG A 209 -5.33 4.60 4.49
C ARG A 209 -4.51 5.77 3.94
N HIS A 210 -3.96 5.68 2.72
CA HIS A 210 -3.34 6.80 2.03
C HIS A 210 -4.33 7.94 1.67
N SER A 211 -5.62 7.79 1.96
CA SER A 211 -6.60 8.88 1.89
C SER A 211 -6.80 9.64 3.21
N ASP A 212 -6.19 9.20 4.31
CA ASP A 212 -6.26 9.86 5.62
C ASP A 212 -5.01 10.73 5.91
N GLY A 213 -4.93 11.25 7.14
CA GLY A 213 -3.78 11.98 7.68
C GLY A 213 -3.91 13.49 7.52
N ASN A 214 -3.16 14.21 8.34
CA ASN A 214 -3.11 15.66 8.41
C ASN A 214 -1.67 16.16 8.60
N GLY A 215 -1.33 17.24 7.89
CA GLY A 215 0.00 17.83 7.92
C GLY A 215 1.08 16.82 7.55
N LYS A 216 1.92 16.45 8.53
CA LYS A 216 3.06 15.56 8.32
C LYS A 216 2.67 14.12 7.98
N SER A 217 1.45 13.70 8.33
CA SER A 217 0.94 12.34 8.10
C SER A 217 0.02 12.26 6.88
N THR A 218 -0.27 13.38 6.21
CA THR A 218 -1.17 13.43 5.06
C THR A 218 -0.77 12.42 4.00
N GLY A 219 -1.70 11.53 3.69
CA GLY A 219 -1.51 10.47 2.72
C GLY A 219 -0.61 9.32 3.16
N PHE A 220 -0.15 9.30 4.43
CA PHE A 220 0.68 8.24 5.01
C PHE A 220 1.81 7.77 4.08
N LEU A 221 2.60 8.71 3.58
CA LEU A 221 3.64 8.40 2.60
C LEU A 221 4.62 7.35 3.14
N HIS A 222 4.92 6.36 2.32
CA HIS A 222 5.97 5.39 2.61
C HIS A 222 7.33 6.06 2.70
N LYS A 223 8.18 5.46 3.52
CA LYS A 223 9.60 5.78 3.67
C LYS A 223 10.42 4.74 2.95
N VAL A 224 11.62 5.16 2.53
CA VAL A 224 12.64 4.25 2.02
C VAL A 224 13.03 3.30 3.15
N CYS A 225 12.95 2.00 2.89
CA CYS A 225 13.36 1.00 3.84
C CYS A 225 14.88 1.03 4.04
N PRO A 226 15.35 0.81 5.28
CA PRO A 226 16.78 0.83 5.60
C PRO A 226 17.52 -0.34 4.95
N ASP A 227 18.82 -0.21 4.81
CA ASP A 227 19.69 -1.30 4.35
C ASP A 227 19.55 -2.53 5.25
N GLY A 228 19.60 -3.72 4.63
CA GLY A 228 19.40 -5.00 5.32
C GLY A 228 17.94 -5.37 5.60
N HIS A 229 16.99 -4.49 5.28
CA HIS A 229 15.57 -4.85 5.18
C HIS A 229 15.30 -5.65 3.89
N PRO A 230 14.33 -6.59 3.85
CA PRO A 230 13.96 -7.29 2.61
C PRO A 230 13.57 -6.36 1.45
N TYR A 231 13.12 -5.15 1.78
CA TYR A 231 12.76 -4.09 0.84
C TYR A 231 13.72 -2.89 0.88
N GLY A 232 14.95 -3.07 1.38
CA GLY A 232 15.95 -1.99 1.51
C GLY A 232 16.13 -1.20 0.20
N GLY A 233 16.14 0.13 0.30
CA GLY A 233 16.21 1.03 -0.86
C GLY A 233 14.86 1.35 -1.53
N TYR A 234 13.80 0.58 -1.28
CA TYR A 234 12.47 0.86 -1.81
C TYR A 234 11.63 1.69 -0.84
N ALA A 235 10.75 2.55 -1.38
CA ALA A 235 9.74 3.30 -0.61
C ALA A 235 8.59 2.38 -0.15
N ALA A 236 8.91 1.40 0.68
CA ALA A 236 8.02 0.31 1.08
C ALA A 236 7.95 0.12 2.61
N CYS A 237 8.43 1.09 3.40
CA CYS A 237 8.39 1.04 4.85
C CYS A 237 7.56 2.18 5.44
N GLU A 238 7.19 2.04 6.71
CA GLU A 238 6.46 3.04 7.48
C GLU A 238 7.05 3.19 8.85
N ILE A 239 6.96 4.41 9.38
CA ILE A 239 7.49 4.77 10.70
C ILE A 239 6.38 5.08 11.69
N VAL A 240 5.14 5.12 11.20
CA VAL A 240 3.94 5.41 11.98
C VAL A 240 3.19 4.10 12.17
N GLY A 241 3.00 3.69 13.42
CA GLY A 241 2.30 2.44 13.74
C GLY A 241 0.79 2.46 13.49
N ASN A 242 0.23 3.51 12.88
CA ASN A 242 -1.12 3.50 12.31
C ASN A 242 -1.11 3.88 10.80
N GLY A 243 0.01 3.66 10.13
CA GLY A 243 0.16 3.83 8.68
C GLY A 243 -0.64 2.82 7.86
N SER A 244 -0.50 2.89 6.54
CA SER A 244 -1.21 2.03 5.59
C SER A 244 -0.85 0.56 5.73
N TYR A 245 0.41 0.17 5.97
CA TYR A 245 0.77 -1.23 6.19
C TYR A 245 0.17 -1.76 7.48
N THR A 246 0.13 -0.93 8.54
CA THR A 246 -0.55 -1.34 9.78
C THR A 246 -2.03 -1.60 9.53
N ILE A 247 -2.72 -0.70 8.82
CA ILE A 247 -4.14 -0.84 8.53
C ILE A 247 -4.42 -2.03 7.60
N GLY A 248 -3.60 -2.23 6.56
CA GLY A 248 -3.69 -3.38 5.66
C GLY A 248 -3.50 -4.71 6.40
N GLY A 249 -2.43 -4.82 7.20
CA GLY A 249 -2.15 -6.01 7.99
C GLY A 249 -3.22 -6.31 9.05
N LEU A 250 -3.75 -5.28 9.73
CA LEU A 250 -4.85 -5.44 10.68
C LEU A 250 -6.17 -5.83 10.00
N ALA A 251 -6.49 -5.25 8.83
CA ALA A 251 -7.67 -5.62 8.07
C ALA A 251 -7.58 -7.07 7.57
N GLU A 252 -6.42 -7.47 7.05
CA GLU A 252 -6.18 -8.83 6.59
C GLU A 252 -6.27 -9.83 7.76
N ARG A 253 -5.67 -9.52 8.91
CA ARG A 253 -5.76 -10.33 10.14
C ARG A 253 -7.22 -10.45 10.63
N GLN A 254 -7.97 -9.35 10.62
CA GLN A 254 -9.39 -9.33 10.96
C GLN A 254 -10.20 -10.25 10.04
N LEU A 255 -10.01 -10.14 8.72
CA LEU A 255 -10.76 -10.97 7.76
C LEU A 255 -10.33 -12.44 7.81
N LEU A 256 -9.04 -12.72 7.97
CA LEU A 256 -8.47 -14.06 8.13
C LEU A 256 -9.11 -14.83 9.30
N GLN A 257 -9.30 -14.17 10.45
CA GLN A 257 -9.96 -14.78 11.62
C GLN A 257 -11.42 -15.21 11.37
N ASN A 258 -12.02 -14.72 10.27
CA ASN A 258 -13.39 -14.98 9.87
C ASN A 258 -13.48 -15.73 8.53
N CYS A 259 -12.37 -16.29 8.02
CA CYS A 259 -12.41 -17.15 6.84
C CYS A 259 -12.82 -18.58 7.22
N THR A 260 -14.05 -18.97 6.90
CA THR A 260 -14.57 -20.30 7.22
C THR A 260 -14.33 -21.35 6.12
N ASP A 261 -13.97 -20.92 4.92
CA ASP A 261 -13.79 -21.76 3.72
C ASP A 261 -12.33 -21.79 3.21
N CYS A 262 -11.39 -21.17 3.93
CA CYS A 262 -9.96 -21.24 3.62
C CYS A 262 -9.35 -22.59 4.06
N SER A 263 -8.53 -23.18 3.20
CA SER A 263 -7.65 -24.31 3.56
C SER A 263 -6.51 -23.87 4.48
N GLN A 264 -5.85 -24.83 5.15
CA GLN A 264 -4.70 -24.53 6.02
C GLN A 264 -3.55 -23.85 5.28
N THR A 265 -3.26 -24.26 4.04
CA THR A 265 -2.25 -23.62 3.20
C THR A 265 -2.60 -22.16 2.91
N GLU A 266 -3.88 -21.87 2.64
CA GLU A 266 -4.34 -20.50 2.40
C GLU A 266 -4.26 -19.65 3.68
N LEU A 267 -4.65 -20.21 4.84
CA LEU A 267 -4.54 -19.54 6.14
C LEU A 267 -3.07 -19.20 6.46
N SER A 268 -2.13 -20.11 6.20
CA SER A 268 -0.69 -19.84 6.37
C SER A 268 -0.19 -18.77 5.39
N GLY A 269 -0.63 -18.80 4.13
CA GLY A 269 -0.28 -17.79 3.14
C GLY A 269 -0.72 -16.38 3.54
N LEU A 270 -1.95 -16.25 4.05
CA LEU A 270 -2.47 -15.00 4.60
C LEU A 270 -1.73 -14.57 5.87
N ALA A 271 -1.41 -15.50 6.77
CA ALA A 271 -0.63 -15.18 7.96
C ALA A 271 0.76 -14.60 7.60
N VAL A 272 1.42 -15.12 6.55
CA VAL A 272 2.68 -14.57 6.05
C VAL A 272 2.50 -13.15 5.49
N LYS A 273 1.41 -12.87 4.79
CA LYS A 273 1.10 -11.52 4.27
C LYS A 273 0.82 -10.50 5.38
N VAL A 274 0.11 -10.93 6.43
CA VAL A 274 -0.06 -10.13 7.66
C VAL A 274 1.29 -9.80 8.29
N LEU A 275 2.18 -10.80 8.41
CA LEU A 275 3.53 -10.59 8.95
C LEU A 275 4.36 -9.66 8.06
N ASP A 276 4.33 -9.83 6.73
CA ASP A 276 5.01 -8.96 5.77
C ASP A 276 4.55 -7.50 5.88
N SER A 277 3.25 -7.27 6.10
CA SER A 277 2.72 -5.93 6.34
C SER A 277 3.31 -5.31 7.62
N PHE A 278 3.36 -6.06 8.72
CA PHE A 278 3.92 -5.56 9.97
C PHE A 278 5.45 -5.43 9.95
N ASP A 279 6.16 -6.26 9.18
CA ASP A 279 7.62 -6.16 8.97
C ASP A 279 8.00 -4.85 8.25
N ARG A 280 7.08 -4.25 7.50
CA ARG A 280 7.31 -2.95 6.87
C ARG A 280 7.09 -1.76 7.81
N VAL A 281 6.59 -1.98 9.03
CA VAL A 281 6.45 -0.95 10.05
C VAL A 281 7.71 -0.94 10.91
N ILE A 282 8.62 -0.02 10.63
CA ILE A 282 9.95 0.04 11.22
C ILE A 282 10.03 1.07 12.35
N ASP A 283 10.74 0.70 13.41
CA ASP A 283 11.29 1.67 14.35
C ASP A 283 12.62 2.19 13.76
N LEU A 284 12.62 3.45 13.30
CA LEU A 284 13.82 4.06 12.69
C LEU A 284 15.04 4.01 13.61
N ALA A 285 14.86 4.18 14.91
CA ALA A 285 15.99 4.16 15.84
C ALA A 285 16.53 2.73 15.97
N ALA A 286 15.66 1.73 16.02
CA ALA A 286 16.07 0.33 16.00
C ALA A 286 16.74 -0.05 14.67
N ALA A 287 16.20 0.41 13.54
CA ALA A 287 16.76 0.19 12.21
C ALA A 287 18.15 0.83 12.05
N GLN A 288 18.32 2.09 12.46
CA GLN A 288 19.61 2.77 12.45
C GLN A 288 20.62 2.06 13.35
N LYS A 289 20.21 1.67 14.56
CA LYS A 289 21.05 0.89 15.48
C LYS A 289 21.49 -0.43 14.85
N ARG A 290 20.56 -1.14 14.19
CA ARG A 290 20.85 -2.39 13.47
C ARG A 290 21.83 -2.17 12.33
N ALA A 291 21.67 -1.13 11.53
CA ALA A 291 22.58 -0.81 10.43
C ALA A 291 24.02 -0.53 10.94
N VAL A 292 24.16 0.22 12.03
CA VAL A 292 25.46 0.45 12.68
C VAL A 292 26.08 -0.86 13.17
N MET A 293 25.29 -1.73 13.81
CA MET A 293 25.77 -3.03 14.28
C MET A 293 26.19 -3.95 13.13
N LEU A 294 25.44 -3.96 12.02
CA LEU A 294 25.81 -4.73 10.82
C LEU A 294 27.12 -4.22 10.21
N ALA A 295 27.31 -2.90 10.11
CA ALA A 295 28.56 -2.33 9.63
C ALA A 295 29.75 -2.71 10.53
N GLN A 296 29.55 -2.75 11.85
CA GLN A 296 30.56 -3.23 12.80
C GLN A 296 30.88 -4.71 12.63
N VAL A 297 29.88 -5.56 12.39
CA VAL A 297 30.07 -6.99 12.09
C VAL A 297 30.96 -7.16 10.85
N GLU A 298 30.67 -6.45 9.77
CA GLU A 298 31.47 -6.53 8.54
C GLU A 298 32.90 -5.99 8.74
N GLN A 299 33.07 -4.91 9.51
CA GLN A 299 34.38 -4.42 9.89
C GLN A 299 35.19 -5.48 10.67
N TYR A 300 34.57 -6.16 11.64
CA TYR A 300 35.25 -7.20 12.43
C TYR A 300 35.56 -8.43 11.58
N LYS A 301 34.68 -8.84 10.66
CA LYS A 301 34.97 -9.92 9.70
C LYS A 301 36.17 -9.58 8.81
N SER A 302 36.27 -8.35 8.33
CA SER A 302 37.43 -7.87 7.56
C SER A 302 38.74 -7.89 8.37
N LEU A 303 38.69 -7.49 9.64
CA LEU A 303 39.84 -7.59 10.55
C LEU A 303 40.25 -9.04 10.82
N ILE A 304 39.29 -9.94 11.04
CA ILE A 304 39.55 -11.38 11.19
C ILE A 304 40.32 -11.89 9.96
N GLN A 305 39.83 -11.61 8.75
CA GLN A 305 40.49 -12.02 7.52
C GLN A 305 41.90 -11.44 7.38
N THR A 306 42.09 -10.19 7.80
CA THR A 306 43.41 -9.53 7.80
C THR A 306 44.38 -10.26 8.74
N TYR A 307 43.95 -10.62 9.96
CA TYR A 307 44.79 -11.38 10.88
C TYR A 307 45.08 -12.80 10.39
N GLU A 308 44.10 -13.47 9.77
CA GLU A 308 44.31 -14.80 9.16
C GLU A 308 45.38 -14.74 8.04
N ASN A 309 45.37 -13.68 7.23
CA ASN A 309 46.41 -13.42 6.23
C ASN A 309 47.78 -13.15 6.88
N ILE A 310 47.84 -12.35 7.95
CA ILE A 310 49.09 -12.07 8.66
C ILE A 310 49.68 -13.34 9.29
N ILE A 311 48.87 -14.23 9.86
CA ILE A 311 49.33 -15.53 10.39
C ILE A 311 50.02 -16.36 9.31
N THR A 312 49.57 -16.26 8.06
CA THR A 312 50.17 -16.96 6.92
C THR A 312 51.56 -16.39 6.58
N ILE A 313 51.74 -15.08 6.75
CA ILE A 313 53.01 -14.38 6.46
C ILE A 313 54.01 -14.49 7.63
N LEU A 314 53.51 -14.42 8.87
CA LEU A 314 54.28 -14.33 10.12
C LEU A 314 53.84 -15.43 11.12
N PRO A 315 54.16 -16.70 10.85
CA PRO A 315 53.68 -17.83 11.66
C PRO A 315 54.19 -17.81 13.10
N GLU A 316 55.33 -17.18 13.38
CA GLU A 316 55.89 -17.03 14.73
C GLU A 316 55.00 -16.20 15.67
N ARG A 317 54.14 -15.34 15.10
CA ARG A 317 53.17 -14.52 15.85
C ARG A 317 51.77 -15.13 15.90
N ARG A 318 51.58 -16.38 15.46
CA ARG A 318 50.27 -17.04 15.37
C ARG A 318 49.47 -16.97 16.67
N ALA A 319 50.10 -17.22 17.81
CA ALA A 319 49.41 -17.25 19.10
C ALA A 319 48.81 -15.88 19.48
N ASP A 320 49.48 -14.78 19.11
CA ASP A 320 48.97 -13.42 19.35
C ASP A 320 47.75 -13.15 18.48
N TYR A 321 47.88 -13.32 17.16
CA TYR A 321 46.80 -13.04 16.23
C TYR A 321 45.60 -13.98 16.40
N GLN A 322 45.82 -15.23 16.82
CA GLN A 322 44.73 -16.16 17.11
C GLN A 322 43.89 -15.70 18.31
N ARG A 323 44.49 -15.05 19.32
CA ARG A 323 43.74 -14.47 20.43
C ARG A 323 42.85 -13.32 19.95
N GLU A 324 43.39 -12.42 19.13
CA GLU A 324 42.63 -11.31 18.54
C GLU A 324 41.48 -11.81 17.65
N ILE A 325 41.73 -12.83 16.81
CA ILE A 325 40.69 -13.47 15.98
C ILE A 325 39.58 -14.03 16.85
N ASN A 326 39.92 -14.73 17.95
CA ASN A 326 38.90 -15.32 18.83
C ASN A 326 38.06 -14.22 19.51
N ALA A 327 38.70 -13.15 20.00
CA ALA A 327 38.00 -12.01 20.58
C ALA A 327 37.06 -11.31 19.58
N LEU A 328 37.52 -11.11 18.33
CA LEU A 328 36.68 -10.57 17.26
C LEU A 328 35.51 -11.49 16.91
N LYS A 329 35.72 -12.81 16.87
CA LYS A 329 34.65 -13.79 16.65
C LYS A 329 33.60 -13.75 17.76
N GLU A 330 34.01 -13.59 19.00
CA GLU A 330 33.09 -13.39 20.14
C GLU A 330 32.29 -12.09 20.00
N MET A 331 32.94 -10.98 19.62
CA MET A 331 32.27 -9.70 19.37
C MET A 331 31.24 -9.80 18.22
N VAL A 332 31.60 -10.48 17.12
CA VAL A 332 30.68 -10.74 16.00
C VAL A 332 29.47 -11.54 16.49
N ALA A 333 29.67 -12.64 17.21
CA ALA A 333 28.58 -13.48 17.71
C ALA A 333 27.65 -12.71 18.67
N GLN A 334 28.21 -11.85 19.52
CA GLN A 334 27.42 -11.00 20.42
C GLN A 334 26.60 -9.96 19.65
N LEU A 335 27.19 -9.28 18.66
CA LEU A 335 26.47 -8.33 17.81
C LEU A 335 25.37 -9.01 17.00
N GLU A 336 25.63 -10.19 16.42
CA GLU A 336 24.64 -10.96 15.67
C GLU A 336 23.46 -11.37 16.57
N LYS A 337 23.73 -11.75 17.83
CA LYS A 337 22.68 -12.01 18.83
C LYS A 337 21.88 -10.76 19.19
N GLU A 338 22.55 -9.61 19.36
CA GLU A 338 21.87 -8.34 19.63
C GLU A 338 21.02 -7.89 18.43
N ILE A 339 21.52 -8.03 17.21
CA ILE A 339 20.79 -7.79 15.97
C ILE A 339 19.54 -8.69 15.89
N ALA A 340 19.68 -9.98 16.22
CA ALA A 340 18.53 -10.89 16.26
C ALA A 340 17.48 -10.46 17.30
N ASN A 341 17.90 -9.85 18.41
CA ASN A 341 16.99 -9.33 19.44
C ASN A 341 16.44 -7.92 19.14
N LEU A 342 17.08 -7.17 18.24
CA LEU A 342 16.51 -5.93 17.69
C LEU A 342 15.36 -6.20 16.72
N SER A 343 15.16 -7.46 16.31
CA SER A 343 14.06 -7.90 15.46
C SER A 343 12.71 -7.47 16.04
N TYR A 344 12.04 -6.55 15.33
CA TYR A 344 10.59 -6.36 15.26
C TYR A 344 9.83 -6.71 16.54
N SER A 345 10.25 -6.16 17.67
CA SER A 345 9.26 -5.91 18.71
C SER A 345 8.32 -4.91 18.05
N PRO A 346 7.03 -5.23 17.77
CA PRO A 346 6.09 -4.28 17.22
C PRO A 346 6.12 -3.09 18.16
N SER A 347 6.86 -2.07 17.72
CA SER A 347 7.39 -1.06 18.60
C SER A 347 6.18 -0.35 19.19
N LYS A 348 6.27 -0.12 20.50
CA LYS A 348 5.48 0.80 21.32
C LYS A 348 4.32 1.44 20.56
N LYS A 349 3.08 1.21 21.04
CA LYS A 349 1.86 1.96 20.68
C LYS A 349 2.22 3.29 20.01
N PRO A 350 1.93 3.47 18.71
CA PRO A 350 2.49 4.55 17.92
C PRO A 350 2.36 5.89 18.64
N ALA A 351 3.48 6.63 18.69
CA ALA A 351 3.55 7.92 19.38
C ALA A 351 2.57 8.95 18.79
N ASP A 352 2.23 8.83 17.51
CA ASP A 352 1.38 9.78 16.78
C ASP A 352 0.28 9.03 16.01
N PHE A 353 -0.86 8.85 16.67
CA PHE A 353 -2.07 8.39 16.00
C PHE A 353 -2.75 9.58 15.30
N ASP A 354 -2.73 9.61 13.96
CA ASP A 354 -3.56 10.54 13.20
C ASP A 354 -4.67 9.80 12.44
N ALA A 355 -5.94 10.13 12.69
CA ALA A 355 -7.05 9.68 11.83
C ALA A 355 -7.85 10.86 11.28
N THR A 356 -7.34 12.07 11.45
CA THR A 356 -7.98 13.26 10.93
C THR A 356 -7.58 13.41 9.47
N PRO A 357 -8.51 13.34 8.53
CA PRO A 357 -8.21 13.61 7.13
C PRO A 357 -8.02 15.11 6.88
N GLU A 358 -7.14 15.41 5.94
CA GLU A 358 -6.92 16.76 5.48
C GLU A 358 -7.83 17.14 4.29
N GLY A 359 -8.25 18.40 4.24
CA GLY A 359 -9.06 18.95 3.14
C GLY A 359 -10.56 18.84 3.37
N LYS A 360 -11.33 19.16 2.33
CA LYS A 360 -12.80 19.14 2.36
C LYS A 360 -13.34 17.87 1.72
N PHE A 361 -14.16 17.12 2.46
CA PHE A 361 -14.88 15.94 1.97
C PHE A 361 -16.14 15.75 2.83
N SER A 362 -17.11 15.00 2.29
CA SER A 362 -18.30 14.56 3.04
C SER A 362 -18.20 13.07 3.29
N GLU A 363 -18.33 12.66 4.55
CA GLU A 363 -18.49 11.24 4.86
C GLU A 363 -19.90 10.78 4.54
N MET A 364 -20.01 9.56 4.06
CA MET A 364 -21.26 8.81 4.04
C MET A 364 -21.43 8.12 5.38
N THR A 365 -22.65 8.17 5.90
CA THR A 365 -23.06 7.32 7.02
C THR A 365 -23.14 5.85 6.60
N VAL A 366 -23.03 4.93 7.56
CA VAL A 366 -23.21 3.49 7.33
C VAL A 366 -24.55 3.18 6.65
N LYS A 367 -25.62 3.93 6.99
CA LYS A 367 -26.93 3.80 6.36
C LYS A 367 -26.91 4.18 4.88
N GLN A 368 -26.21 5.26 4.52
CA GLN A 368 -26.11 5.69 3.12
C GLN A 368 -25.26 4.73 2.29
N SER A 369 -24.10 4.30 2.80
CA SER A 369 -23.25 3.32 2.09
C SER A 369 -23.94 1.96 1.95
N SER A 370 -24.65 1.50 3.00
CA SER A 370 -25.41 0.25 2.94
C SER A 370 -26.48 0.28 1.85
N LYS A 371 -27.19 1.40 1.67
CA LYS A 371 -28.18 1.53 0.59
C LYS A 371 -27.55 1.38 -0.81
N LEU A 372 -26.34 1.91 -1.01
CA LEU A 372 -25.63 1.77 -2.28
C LEU A 372 -25.23 0.31 -2.51
N MET A 373 -24.67 -0.35 -1.49
CA MET A 373 -24.31 -1.76 -1.56
C MET A 373 -25.53 -2.65 -1.80
N GLU A 374 -26.61 -2.48 -1.04
CA GLU A 374 -27.86 -3.23 -1.19
C GLU A 374 -28.49 -3.03 -2.58
N LYS A 375 -28.32 -1.85 -3.20
CA LYS A 375 -28.75 -1.61 -4.59
C LYS A 375 -27.89 -2.41 -5.58
N SER A 376 -26.58 -2.48 -5.36
CA SER A 376 -25.65 -3.22 -6.24
C SER A 376 -25.71 -4.74 -6.10
N LEU A 377 -26.31 -5.25 -5.02
CA LEU A 377 -26.50 -6.68 -4.79
C LEU A 377 -27.80 -7.25 -5.40
N LYS A 378 -28.72 -6.37 -5.83
CA LYS A 378 -29.93 -6.75 -6.57
C LYS A 378 -29.63 -6.83 -8.05
#